data_AF-A0AAN6NFX3-F1
#
_entry.id   AF-A0AAN6NFX3-F1
#
_cell.length_a   1.000
_cell.length_b   1.000
_cell.length_c   1.000
_cell.angle_alpha   90.00
_cell.angle_beta   90.00
_cell.angle_gamma   90.00
#
_symmetry.space_group_name_H-M   'P 1'
#
loop_
_entity.id
_entity.type
_entity.pdbx_description
1 polymer ?
#
loop_
_entity_poly.entity_id
_entity_poly.type
_entity_poly.pdbx_seq_one_letter_code
_entity_poly.pdbx_strand_id
1 'polypeptide(L)'
;MSAARASSNTTALKPWEISYIGTHSPSGYAGNPPYASVFVTISDPNTIFIASTRFGDAEFPSSTANCSVRWLTATDNPYGWINTCTDIYFGKWTVEVLKRNDTDWPSATENFLLGFTLTEAVILNSGTISKTWAGTGAFAVGENLGGSCGGSGVCNWGLEDEKRPVLVNQTLIETRCLAGTCE
;
A
#
# COMPACT_ATOMS: atom_id res chain seq x y z
N MET A 1 -18.52 41.43 6.24
CA MET A 1 -17.35 40.59 5.94
C MET A 1 -17.86 39.22 5.55
N SER A 2 -17.83 38.90 4.25
CA SER A 2 -18.35 37.63 3.71
C SER A 2 -17.17 36.67 3.57
N ALA A 3 -17.18 35.58 4.33
CA ALA A 3 -16.18 34.53 4.18
C ALA A 3 -16.49 33.74 2.90
N ALA A 4 -15.64 33.90 1.89
CA ALA A 4 -15.66 33.04 0.73
C ALA A 4 -15.25 31.63 1.18
N ARG A 5 -16.20 30.69 1.16
CA ARG A 5 -15.87 29.27 1.25
C ARG A 5 -15.02 28.93 0.02
N ALA A 6 -13.77 28.53 0.25
CA ALA A 6 -12.98 27.86 -0.77
C ALA A 6 -13.77 26.62 -1.22
N SER A 7 -14.30 26.68 -2.44
CA SER A 7 -14.87 25.52 -3.11
C SER A 7 -13.72 24.58 -3.42
N SER A 8 -13.47 23.59 -2.57
CA SER A 8 -12.61 22.47 -2.93
C SER A 8 -13.31 21.74 -4.07
N ASN A 9 -12.90 22.03 -5.30
CA ASN A 9 -13.23 21.21 -6.45
C ASN A 9 -12.53 19.86 -6.21
N THR A 10 -13.19 18.95 -5.49
CA THR A 10 -12.65 17.63 -5.20
C THR A 10 -12.76 16.83 -6.49
N THR A 11 -11.82 17.03 -7.40
CA THR A 11 -11.59 16.08 -8.48
C THR A 11 -11.47 14.72 -7.82
N ALA A 12 -12.39 13.81 -8.15
CA ALA A 12 -12.42 12.48 -7.56
C ALA A 12 -11.03 11.84 -7.77
N LEU A 13 -10.39 11.43 -6.67
CA LEU A 13 -9.10 10.77 -6.73
C LEU A 13 -9.24 9.48 -7.53
N LYS A 14 -8.28 9.22 -8.42
CA LYS A 14 -8.16 7.93 -9.08
C LYS A 14 -7.77 6.88 -8.02
N PRO A 15 -8.30 5.65 -8.09
CA PRO A 15 -7.86 4.58 -7.20
C PRO A 15 -6.35 4.33 -7.34
N TRP A 16 -5.73 3.83 -6.27
CA TRP A 16 -4.38 3.28 -6.35
C TRP A 16 -4.35 2.00 -7.17
N GLU A 17 -3.23 1.73 -7.81
CA GLU A 17 -3.05 0.63 -8.75
C GLU A 17 -2.03 -0.37 -8.20
N ILE A 18 -2.45 -1.62 -8.04
CA ILE A 18 -1.55 -2.74 -7.75
C ILE A 18 -1.20 -3.42 -9.08
N SER A 19 0.03 -3.18 -9.53
CA SER A 19 0.52 -3.69 -10.82
C SER A 19 1.24 -5.03 -10.69
N TYR A 20 1.63 -5.43 -9.48
CA TYR A 20 2.29 -6.69 -9.23
C TYR A 20 1.95 -7.20 -7.84
N ILE A 21 1.61 -8.48 -7.74
CA ILE A 21 1.68 -9.28 -6.51
C ILE A 21 2.44 -10.56 -6.86
N GLY A 22 3.33 -10.98 -5.98
CA GLY A 22 3.94 -12.29 -5.98
C GLY A 22 3.99 -12.84 -4.56
N THR A 23 3.66 -14.10 -4.37
CA THR A 23 3.75 -14.79 -3.10
C THR A 23 4.59 -16.05 -3.20
N HIS A 24 5.15 -16.45 -2.08
CA HIS A 24 5.96 -17.65 -1.95
C HIS A 24 5.69 -18.30 -0.61
N SER A 25 5.44 -19.61 -0.60
CA SER A 25 5.58 -20.43 0.60
C SER A 25 6.87 -21.24 0.60
N PRO A 26 7.49 -21.39 1.78
CA PRO A 26 8.69 -22.19 1.91
C PRO A 26 8.37 -23.68 1.74
N SER A 27 9.38 -24.47 1.35
CA SER A 27 9.25 -25.93 1.35
C SER A 27 9.26 -26.46 2.79
N GLY A 28 8.57 -27.56 3.05
CA GLY A 28 8.65 -28.27 4.34
C GLY A 28 9.95 -29.06 4.56
N TYR A 29 10.86 -29.11 3.57
CA TYR A 29 12.12 -29.87 3.69
C TYR A 29 13.16 -29.15 4.53
N ALA A 30 13.85 -29.91 5.38
CA ALA A 30 14.96 -29.42 6.21
C ALA A 30 16.04 -28.73 5.35
N GLY A 31 16.54 -27.59 5.83
CA GLY A 31 17.58 -26.80 5.18
C GLY A 31 17.07 -25.69 4.26
N ASN A 32 15.77 -25.61 3.98
CA ASN A 32 15.20 -24.49 3.23
C ASN A 32 14.85 -23.30 4.14
N PRO A 33 14.94 -22.06 3.63
CA PRO A 33 14.48 -20.89 4.36
C PRO A 33 12.97 -21.02 4.70
N PRO A 34 12.56 -20.95 5.97
CA PRO A 34 11.18 -21.20 6.40
C PRO A 34 10.26 -19.97 6.28
N TYR A 35 10.57 -19.05 5.36
CA TYR A 35 9.86 -17.78 5.25
C TYR A 35 8.78 -17.84 4.18
N ALA A 36 7.56 -17.50 4.56
CA ALA A 36 6.58 -17.03 3.60
C ALA A 36 6.92 -15.58 3.20
N SER A 37 6.59 -15.22 1.98
CA SER A 37 6.76 -13.84 1.52
C SER A 37 5.66 -13.38 0.59
N VAL A 38 5.33 -12.10 0.70
CA VAL A 38 4.48 -11.37 -0.23
C VAL A 38 5.29 -10.18 -0.76
N PHE A 39 5.29 -10.02 -2.07
CA PHE A 39 5.88 -8.90 -2.79
C PHE A 39 4.77 -8.18 -3.52
N VAL A 40 4.75 -6.86 -3.45
CA VAL A 40 3.71 -6.05 -4.09
C VAL A 40 4.30 -4.76 -4.65
N THR A 41 3.83 -4.34 -5.83
CA THR A 41 4.10 -3.02 -6.40
C THR A 41 2.79 -2.23 -6.42
N ILE A 42 2.78 -1.09 -5.72
CA ILE A 42 1.65 -0.18 -5.60
C ILE A 42 2.00 1.19 -6.19
N SER A 43 1.05 1.79 -6.90
CA SER A 43 1.18 3.10 -7.52
C SER A 43 0.00 4.00 -7.13
N ASP A 44 0.30 5.24 -6.73
CA ASP A 44 -0.68 6.32 -6.69
C ASP A 44 -0.56 7.14 -7.98
N PRO A 45 -1.57 7.10 -8.87
CA PRO A 45 -1.55 7.85 -10.13
C PRO A 45 -1.97 9.33 -9.96
N ASN A 46 -2.29 9.78 -8.75
CA ASN A 46 -2.76 11.13 -8.49
C ASN A 46 -1.60 12.10 -8.33
N THR A 47 -1.80 13.33 -8.81
CA THR A 47 -0.98 14.47 -8.42
C THR A 47 -1.92 15.52 -7.84
N ILE A 48 -1.71 15.88 -6.58
CA ILE A 48 -2.62 16.74 -5.82
C ILE A 48 -1.92 18.06 -5.55
N PHE A 49 -2.27 19.07 -6.35
CA PHE A 49 -1.82 20.44 -6.11
C PHE A 49 -2.45 21.00 -4.82
N ILE A 50 -1.62 21.63 -3.99
CA ILE A 50 -2.03 22.25 -2.73
C ILE A 50 -1.98 23.77 -2.84
N ALA A 51 -0.83 24.34 -3.19
CA ALA A 51 -0.63 25.78 -3.32
C ALA A 51 0.65 26.12 -4.09
N SER A 52 0.71 27.29 -4.71
CA SER A 52 1.97 27.84 -5.22
C SER A 52 2.76 28.48 -4.08
N THR A 53 4.04 28.12 -3.95
CA THR A 53 4.94 28.60 -2.91
C THR A 53 6.11 29.38 -3.51
N ARG A 54 6.89 30.07 -2.68
CA ARG A 54 8.14 30.71 -3.10
C ARG A 54 9.22 29.70 -3.56
N PHE A 55 9.00 28.41 -3.32
CA PHE A 55 9.88 27.30 -3.70
C PHE A 55 9.38 26.54 -4.94
N GLY A 56 8.26 26.97 -5.53
CA GLY A 56 7.56 26.24 -6.59
C GLY A 56 6.18 25.76 -6.13
N ASP A 57 5.51 24.98 -6.97
CA ASP A 57 4.20 24.42 -6.63
C ASP A 57 4.35 23.32 -5.58
N ALA A 58 3.63 23.48 -4.46
CA ALA A 58 3.51 22.46 -3.44
C ALA A 58 2.40 21.50 -3.85
N GLU A 59 2.79 20.27 -4.15
CA GLU A 59 1.91 19.19 -4.58
C GLU A 59 2.34 17.86 -3.97
N PHE A 60 1.38 16.96 -3.80
CA PHE A 60 1.66 15.54 -3.57
C PHE A 60 1.74 14.87 -4.94
N PRO A 61 2.93 14.50 -5.43
CA PRO A 61 3.08 13.94 -6.77
C PRO A 61 2.69 12.47 -6.81
N SER A 62 2.46 11.94 -8.01
CA SER A 62 2.27 10.50 -8.20
C SER A 62 3.47 9.74 -7.67
N SER A 63 3.24 8.60 -7.02
CA SER A 63 4.31 7.79 -6.45
C SER A 63 4.12 6.31 -6.76
N THR A 64 5.20 5.55 -6.72
CA THR A 64 5.17 4.09 -6.87
C THR A 64 6.17 3.49 -5.91
N ALA A 65 5.79 2.43 -5.23
CA ALA A 65 6.64 1.74 -4.27
C ALA A 65 6.54 0.22 -4.42
N ASN A 66 7.66 -0.44 -4.12
CA ASN A 66 7.73 -1.89 -3.98
C ASN A 66 7.75 -2.23 -2.50
N CYS A 67 6.88 -3.12 -2.06
CA CYS A 67 6.79 -3.56 -0.68
C CYS A 67 7.08 -5.06 -0.59
N SER A 68 7.67 -5.48 0.53
CA SER A 68 7.87 -6.89 0.85
C SER A 68 7.48 -7.15 2.28
N VAL A 69 6.72 -8.22 2.50
CA VAL A 69 6.40 -8.76 3.82
C VAL A 69 6.94 -10.18 3.89
N ARG A 70 7.61 -10.51 4.98
CA ARG A 70 8.17 -11.85 5.22
C ARG A 70 7.95 -12.27 6.67
N TRP A 71 7.60 -13.53 6.89
CA TRP A 71 7.37 -14.08 8.22
C TRP A 71 7.68 -15.58 8.25
N LEU A 72 7.97 -16.12 9.44
CA LEU A 72 8.17 -17.54 9.65
C LEU A 72 6.81 -18.26 9.67
N THR A 73 6.58 -19.19 8.76
CA THR A 73 5.27 -19.87 8.65
C THR A 73 4.90 -20.71 9.86
N ALA A 74 5.87 -21.18 10.63
CA ALA A 74 5.65 -22.07 11.76
C ALA A 74 5.32 -21.35 13.09
N THR A 75 5.72 -20.09 13.24
CA THR A 75 5.71 -19.40 14.55
C THR A 75 5.11 -18.01 14.51
N ASP A 76 5.12 -17.34 13.36
CA ASP A 76 4.79 -15.94 13.28
C ASP A 76 3.37 -15.73 12.79
N ASN A 77 2.71 -14.74 13.37
CA ASN A 77 1.49 -14.17 12.84
C ASN A 77 1.79 -12.75 12.32
N PRO A 78 1.99 -12.54 11.01
CA PRO A 78 2.23 -11.22 10.40
C PRO A 78 1.07 -10.22 10.49
N TYR A 79 -0.10 -10.60 11.02
CA TYR A 79 -1.22 -9.67 11.07
C TYR A 79 -0.89 -8.41 11.87
N GLY A 80 -1.13 -7.24 11.26
CA GLY A 80 -0.83 -5.94 11.85
C GLY A 80 0.65 -5.54 11.84
N TRP A 81 1.53 -6.33 11.20
CA TRP A 81 2.93 -5.93 11.04
C TRP A 81 3.06 -4.91 9.93
N ILE A 82 3.40 -3.68 10.32
CA ILE A 82 3.64 -2.58 9.39
C ILE A 82 5.02 -2.71 8.78
N ASN A 83 5.08 -2.97 7.47
CA ASN A 83 6.32 -3.09 6.71
C ASN A 83 6.51 -1.84 5.85
N THR A 84 7.72 -1.30 5.86
CA THR A 84 8.08 -0.14 5.03
C THR A 84 8.38 -0.61 3.60
N CYS A 85 7.84 0.10 2.62
CA CYS A 85 8.15 -0.12 1.21
C CYS A 85 9.41 0.63 0.79
N THR A 86 9.81 0.53 -0.48
CA THR A 86 10.89 1.35 -1.03
C THR A 86 10.63 2.84 -0.84
N ASP A 87 11.70 3.60 -0.59
CA ASP A 87 11.62 5.04 -0.39
C ASP A 87 11.04 5.75 -1.62
N ILE A 88 10.24 6.78 -1.36
CA ILE A 88 9.74 7.73 -2.36
C ILE A 88 10.11 9.15 -1.93
N TYR A 89 10.13 10.10 -2.87
CA TYR A 89 10.71 11.42 -2.61
C TYR A 89 9.92 12.26 -1.58
N PHE A 90 8.59 12.23 -1.60
CA PHE A 90 7.73 13.12 -0.81
C PHE A 90 6.89 12.41 0.26
N GLY A 91 7.23 11.16 0.59
CA GLY A 91 6.45 10.40 1.54
C GLY A 91 6.98 9.01 1.83
N LYS A 92 6.10 8.19 2.37
CA LYS A 92 6.38 6.82 2.76
C LYS A 92 5.16 5.96 2.50
N TRP A 93 5.41 4.85 1.81
CA TRP A 93 4.47 3.75 1.71
C TRP A 93 4.74 2.72 2.81
N THR A 94 3.66 2.20 3.39
CA THR A 94 3.71 1.00 4.21
C THR A 94 2.65 0.01 3.78
N VAL A 95 2.94 -1.27 4.01
CA VAL A 95 2.02 -2.38 3.78
C VAL A 95 1.91 -3.24 5.04
N GLU A 96 0.74 -3.80 5.26
CA GLU A 96 0.51 -4.80 6.30
C GLU A 96 -0.39 -5.92 5.78
N VAL A 97 -0.20 -7.12 6.33
CA VAL A 97 -1.13 -8.22 6.10
C VAL A 97 -2.28 -8.06 7.11
N LEU A 98 -3.51 -8.01 6.61
CA LEU A 98 -4.68 -7.86 7.45
C LEU A 98 -5.32 -9.21 7.76
N LYS A 99 -5.85 -9.34 8.98
CA LYS A 99 -6.61 -10.52 9.39
C LYS A 99 -7.90 -10.63 8.58
N ARG A 100 -8.21 -11.84 8.11
CA ARG A 100 -9.51 -12.15 7.50
C ARG A 100 -10.44 -12.77 8.55
N ASN A 101 -11.75 -12.61 8.35
CA ASN A 101 -12.74 -13.12 9.30
C ASN A 101 -12.93 -14.65 9.21
N ASP A 102 -12.46 -15.28 8.14
CA ASP A 102 -12.63 -16.71 7.85
C ASP A 102 -11.44 -17.58 8.26
N THR A 103 -10.30 -16.99 8.66
CA THR A 103 -9.12 -17.73 9.13
C THR A 103 -8.34 -16.96 10.19
N ASP A 104 -7.91 -17.66 11.24
CA ASP A 104 -7.02 -17.12 12.27
C ASP A 104 -5.53 -17.22 11.87
N TRP A 105 -5.22 -17.96 10.81
CA TRP A 105 -3.84 -18.21 10.37
C TRP A 105 -3.51 -17.50 9.06
N PRO A 106 -2.45 -16.65 9.04
CA PRO A 106 -1.98 -16.01 7.82
C PRO A 106 -1.34 -17.01 6.87
N SER A 107 -1.79 -16.97 5.63
CA SER A 107 -1.22 -17.77 4.55
C SER A 107 -0.88 -16.91 3.35
N ALA A 108 0.35 -17.07 2.85
CA ALA A 108 0.77 -16.51 1.56
C ALA A 108 0.26 -17.35 0.37
N THR A 109 -0.37 -18.50 0.64
CA THR A 109 -0.80 -19.47 -0.38
C THR A 109 -2.30 -19.58 -0.53
N GLU A 110 -3.04 -18.75 0.19
CA GLU A 110 -4.49 -18.70 0.18
C GLU A 110 -4.94 -17.25 -0.05
N ASN A 111 -6.18 -16.95 0.26
CA ASN A 111 -6.73 -15.61 0.12
C ASN A 111 -6.26 -14.74 1.29
N PHE A 112 -5.78 -13.54 1.01
CA PHE A 112 -5.28 -12.58 1.99
C PHE A 112 -5.75 -11.15 1.67
N LEU A 113 -5.67 -10.30 2.67
CA LEU A 113 -5.93 -8.86 2.56
C LEU A 113 -4.63 -8.12 2.83
N LEU A 114 -4.36 -7.08 2.04
CA LEU A 114 -3.27 -6.15 2.30
C LEU A 114 -3.83 -4.77 2.61
N GLY A 115 -3.38 -4.19 3.72
CA GLY A 115 -3.58 -2.80 4.07
C GLY A 115 -2.41 -1.98 3.56
N PHE A 116 -2.69 -0.86 2.91
CA PHE A 116 -1.71 0.08 2.41
C PHE A 116 -1.90 1.43 3.08
N THR A 117 -0.80 2.10 3.40
CA THR A 117 -0.82 3.47 3.90
C THR A 117 0.22 4.29 3.14
N LEU A 118 -0.19 5.47 2.69
CA LEU A 118 0.67 6.49 2.11
C LEU A 118 0.65 7.70 3.04
N THR A 119 1.80 8.07 3.58
CA THR A 119 1.97 9.34 4.31
C THR A 119 2.90 10.24 3.52
N GLU A 120 2.43 11.43 3.17
CA GLU A 120 3.21 12.41 2.42
C GLU A 120 3.26 13.73 3.14
N ALA A 121 4.27 14.55 2.85
CA ALA A 121 4.42 15.87 3.40
C ALA A 121 4.94 16.87 2.36
N VAL A 122 4.39 18.08 2.38
CA VAL A 122 4.79 19.17 1.49
C VAL A 122 5.03 20.45 2.28
N ILE A 123 6.00 21.25 1.80
CA ILE A 123 6.35 22.53 2.40
C ILE A 123 5.52 23.61 1.72
N LEU A 124 4.84 24.42 2.54
CA LEU A 124 4.08 25.60 2.16
C LEU A 124 4.87 26.86 2.50
N ASN A 125 4.42 28.02 2.00
CA ASN A 125 4.92 29.30 2.49
C ASN A 125 4.63 29.51 3.99
N SER A 126 3.48 29.01 4.44
CA SER A 126 2.94 29.17 5.80
C SER A 126 3.37 28.06 6.76
N GLY A 127 4.01 26.98 6.29
CA GLY A 127 4.29 25.82 7.13
C GLY A 127 4.64 24.54 6.39
N THR A 128 4.36 23.40 7.01
CA THR A 128 4.50 22.07 6.40
C THR A 128 3.28 21.25 6.74
N ILE A 129 2.59 20.74 5.73
CA ILE A 129 1.39 19.92 5.90
C ILE A 129 1.73 18.48 5.52
N SER A 130 1.19 17.54 6.28
CA SER A 130 1.24 16.12 5.99
C SER A 130 -0.16 15.56 5.87
N LYS A 131 -0.32 14.59 4.98
CA LYS A 131 -1.55 13.85 4.78
C LYS A 131 -1.24 12.35 4.83
N THR A 132 -2.15 11.61 5.42
CA THR A 132 -2.10 10.16 5.48
C THR A 132 -3.35 9.58 4.85
N TRP A 133 -3.17 8.68 3.90
CA TRP A 133 -4.23 7.94 3.24
C TRP A 133 -4.08 6.45 3.51
N ALA A 134 -5.19 5.73 3.55
CA ALA A 134 -5.23 4.29 3.70
C ALA A 134 -6.14 3.64 2.66
N GLY A 135 -5.80 2.43 2.24
CA GLY A 135 -6.58 1.63 1.31
C GLY A 135 -6.35 0.14 1.55
N THR A 136 -7.31 -0.69 1.16
CA THR A 136 -7.24 -2.15 1.35
C THR A 136 -7.45 -2.86 0.02
N GLY A 137 -6.56 -3.81 -0.30
CA GLY A 137 -6.67 -4.71 -1.44
C GLY A 137 -6.96 -6.14 -1.01
N ALA A 138 -7.84 -6.82 -1.75
CA ALA A 138 -8.15 -8.23 -1.55
C ALA A 138 -7.53 -9.09 -2.66
N PHE A 139 -6.90 -10.19 -2.27
CA PHE A 139 -6.20 -11.09 -3.18
C PHE A 139 -6.58 -12.53 -2.88
N ALA A 140 -7.04 -13.24 -3.90
CA ALA A 140 -7.61 -14.57 -3.78
C ALA A 140 -7.21 -15.47 -4.96
N VAL A 141 -6.86 -16.71 -4.65
CA VAL A 141 -6.52 -17.74 -5.62
C VAL A 141 -7.76 -18.10 -6.43
N GLY A 142 -7.65 -18.04 -7.75
CA GLY A 142 -8.77 -18.29 -8.67
C GLY A 142 -9.68 -17.08 -8.90
N GLU A 143 -9.43 -15.94 -8.25
CA GLU A 143 -10.12 -14.67 -8.55
C GLU A 143 -9.21 -13.69 -9.29
N ASN A 144 -8.13 -13.26 -8.63
CA ASN A 144 -7.11 -12.39 -9.20
C ASN A 144 -5.70 -12.97 -9.09
N LEU A 145 -5.48 -14.00 -8.27
CA LEU A 145 -4.22 -14.70 -8.17
C LEU A 145 -4.24 -16.01 -8.98
N GLY A 146 -3.19 -16.21 -9.76
CA GLY A 146 -2.90 -17.43 -10.51
C GLY A 146 -1.52 -17.98 -10.12
N GLY A 147 -1.33 -19.29 -10.26
CA GLY A 147 -0.10 -19.93 -9.79
C GLY A 147 -0.26 -21.42 -9.57
N SER A 148 0.71 -22.01 -8.87
CA SER A 148 0.68 -23.45 -8.60
C SER A 148 1.54 -23.83 -7.40
N CYS A 149 1.24 -25.01 -6.86
CA CYS A 149 2.06 -25.69 -5.87
C CYS A 149 2.86 -26.82 -6.52
N GLY A 150 4.15 -26.86 -6.26
CA GLY A 150 5.01 -27.98 -6.63
C GLY A 150 4.88 -29.16 -5.68
N GLY A 151 5.36 -30.34 -6.11
CA GLY A 151 5.35 -31.55 -5.28
C GLY A 151 6.18 -31.47 -3.99
N SER A 152 6.98 -30.41 -3.82
CA SER A 152 7.73 -30.11 -2.60
C SER A 152 6.94 -29.33 -1.54
N GLY A 153 5.66 -29.01 -1.80
CA GLY A 153 4.82 -28.20 -0.93
C GLY A 153 5.04 -26.69 -1.06
N VAL A 154 5.98 -26.26 -1.90
CA VAL A 154 6.17 -24.85 -2.28
C VAL A 154 5.05 -24.41 -3.19
N CYS A 155 4.37 -23.33 -2.85
CA CYS A 155 3.36 -22.68 -3.66
C CYS A 155 3.85 -21.28 -4.01
N ASN A 156 3.63 -20.89 -5.26
CA ASN A 156 3.84 -19.52 -5.70
C ASN A 156 2.58 -19.05 -6.41
N TRP A 157 2.09 -17.89 -5.99
CA TRP A 157 0.96 -17.22 -6.61
C TRP A 157 1.41 -15.85 -7.08
N GLY A 158 0.80 -15.37 -8.15
CA GLY A 158 1.04 -14.04 -8.68
C GLY A 158 -0.26 -13.43 -9.17
N LEU A 159 -0.28 -12.11 -9.26
CA LEU A 159 -1.40 -11.40 -9.88
C LEU A 159 -1.48 -11.77 -11.36
N GLU A 160 -2.63 -12.29 -11.80
CA GLU A 160 -2.84 -12.69 -13.19
C GLU A 160 -2.77 -11.49 -14.13
N ASP A 161 -2.25 -11.72 -15.33
CA ASP A 161 -1.98 -10.66 -16.30
C ASP A 161 -3.24 -9.88 -16.67
N GLU A 162 -4.37 -10.57 -16.82
CA GLU A 162 -5.68 -10.03 -17.19
C GLU A 162 -6.37 -9.29 -16.03
N LYS A 163 -5.85 -9.42 -14.81
CA LYS A 163 -6.40 -8.85 -13.58
C LYS A 163 -5.66 -7.62 -13.13
N ARG A 164 -4.64 -7.19 -13.89
CA ARG A 164 -3.82 -6.02 -13.60
C ARG A 164 -4.38 -4.75 -14.27
N PRO A 165 -4.35 -3.59 -13.57
CA PRO A 165 -4.05 -3.45 -12.14
C PRO A 165 -5.26 -3.81 -11.27
N VAL A 166 -5.01 -4.26 -10.04
CA VAL A 166 -6.07 -4.30 -9.01
C VAL A 166 -6.21 -2.90 -8.44
N LEU A 167 -7.43 -2.36 -8.47
CA LEU A 167 -7.74 -1.00 -8.02
C LEU A 167 -8.05 -0.98 -6.52
N VAL A 168 -7.39 -0.08 -5.79
CA VAL A 168 -7.58 0.13 -4.36
C VAL A 168 -8.09 1.54 -4.11
N ASN A 169 -9.31 1.64 -3.57
CA ASN A 169 -9.86 2.93 -3.18
C ASN A 169 -9.24 3.40 -1.87
N GLN A 170 -8.64 4.58 -1.91
CA GLN A 170 -8.00 5.22 -0.79
C GLN A 170 -8.95 6.18 -0.06
N THR A 171 -8.76 6.29 1.25
CA THR A 171 -9.46 7.21 2.13
C THR A 171 -8.44 8.07 2.85
N LEU A 172 -8.67 9.39 2.89
CA LEU A 172 -7.88 10.30 3.71
C LEU A 172 -8.21 10.03 5.18
N ILE A 173 -7.22 9.59 5.96
CA ILE A 173 -7.40 9.26 7.38
C ILE A 173 -6.84 10.34 8.30
N GLU A 174 -5.87 11.13 7.84
CA GLU A 174 -5.27 12.19 8.64
C GLU A 174 -4.80 13.36 7.78
N THR A 175 -4.93 14.58 8.31
CA THR A 175 -4.22 15.76 7.82
C THR A 175 -3.63 16.49 9.01
N ARG A 176 -2.33 16.79 8.96
CA ARG A 176 -1.59 17.36 10.09
C ARG A 176 -0.72 18.52 9.64
N CYS A 177 -0.78 19.64 10.37
CA CYS A 177 0.23 20.68 10.27
C CYS A 177 1.45 20.26 11.11
N LEU A 178 2.57 20.01 10.45
CA LEU A 178 3.82 19.60 11.09
C LEU A 178 4.62 20.80 11.62
N ALA A 179 4.51 21.95 10.94
CA ALA A 179 5.18 23.20 11.32
C ALA A 179 4.45 24.41 10.73
N GLY A 180 4.55 25.56 11.39
CA GLY A 180 3.93 26.81 10.92
C GLY A 180 2.43 26.89 11.19
N THR A 181 1.71 27.68 10.39
CA THR A 181 0.24 27.87 10.50
C THR A 181 -0.55 27.01 9.50
N CYS A 182 0.09 26.54 8.43
CA CYS A 182 -0.53 25.71 7.37
C CYS A 182 -1.86 26.26 6.84
N GLU A 183 -1.98 27.60 6.82
CA GLU A 183 -3.06 28.34 6.15
C GLU A 183 -2.87 28.33 4.64
#